data_AF-A0A5D0RXM6-F1
#
_entry.id   AF-A0A5D0RXM6-F1
#
_cell.length_a   1.000
_cell.length_b   1.000
_cell.length_c   1.000
_cell.angle_alpha   90.00
_cell.angle_beta   90.00
_cell.angle_gamma   90.00
#
_symmetry.space_group_name_H-M   'P 1'
#
loop_
_entity.id
_entity.type
_entity.pdbx_description
1 polymer ?
#
loop_
_entity_poly.entity_id
_entity_poly.type
_entity_poly.pdbx_seq_one_letter_code
_entity_poly.pdbx_strand_id
1 'polypeptide(L)'
;MPLDAGRFRGSLFRALNPVYAREPLSGRGAEIYGGRFNPKGTPALYCSLDPATALREANQAGSLQPTVLVSYRADLGPIFDTRDQSEMSRYPMSGEALSDPGWRSAMLDGRPVPTQDFAKALVLEGYGGLLVRSFATGTTSANLNLVLWTWQGDGFSLKVVDDEDRLGRM
;
A
#
# COMPACT_ATOMS: atom_id res chain seq x y z
N MET A 1 -0.46 -8.94 16.99
CA MET A 1 0.13 -8.36 15.76
C MET A 1 -0.96 -8.32 14.69
N PRO A 2 -0.93 -7.38 13.72
CA PRO A 2 -1.92 -7.31 12.64
C PRO A 2 -1.90 -8.52 11.69
N LEU A 3 -0.82 -9.31 11.71
CA LEU A 3 -0.71 -10.55 10.95
C LEU A 3 -0.76 -11.76 11.87
N ASP A 4 -1.39 -12.82 11.39
CA ASP A 4 -1.38 -14.17 11.96
C ASP A 4 -0.85 -15.12 10.89
N ALA A 5 0.33 -15.71 11.12
CA ALA A 5 1.05 -16.55 10.15
C ALA A 5 1.13 -15.94 8.73
N GLY A 6 1.45 -14.64 8.63
CA GLY A 6 1.54 -13.92 7.34
C GLY A 6 0.18 -13.58 6.70
N ARG A 7 -0.95 -13.89 7.35
CA ARG A 7 -2.29 -13.50 6.89
C ARG A 7 -2.77 -12.26 7.63
N PHE A 8 -3.29 -11.28 6.89
CA PHE A 8 -3.99 -10.11 7.42
C PHE A 8 -5.50 -10.32 7.35
N ARG A 9 -6.19 -10.11 8.47
CA ARG A 9 -7.66 -10.06 8.55
C ARG A 9 -8.08 -8.81 9.28
N GLY A 10 -8.86 -7.96 8.61
CA GLY A 10 -9.33 -6.72 9.22
C GLY A 10 -9.79 -5.68 8.23
N SER A 11 -9.95 -4.45 8.72
CA SER A 11 -10.30 -3.30 7.91
C SER A 11 -9.06 -2.65 7.32
N LEU A 12 -9.18 -2.19 6.08
CA LEU A 12 -8.21 -1.34 5.42
C LEU A 12 -8.90 -0.08 4.91
N PHE A 13 -8.12 0.99 4.76
CA PHE A 13 -8.61 2.29 4.34
C PHE A 13 -7.76 2.83 3.20
N ARG A 14 -8.41 3.41 2.19
CA ARG A 14 -7.73 4.11 1.09
C ARG A 14 -8.34 5.49 0.90
N ALA A 15 -7.49 6.49 0.84
CA ALA A 15 -7.86 7.82 0.38
C ALA A 15 -7.72 7.87 -1.15
N LEU A 16 -8.83 8.07 -1.86
CA LEU A 16 -8.88 8.10 -3.31
C LEU A 16 -9.17 9.52 -3.81
N ASN A 17 -8.60 9.86 -4.95
CA ASN A 17 -9.08 11.00 -5.72
C ASN A 17 -10.52 10.70 -6.17
N PRO A 18 -11.49 11.63 -6.01
CA PRO A 18 -12.89 11.43 -6.42
C PRO A 18 -13.07 10.91 -7.84
N VAL A 19 -12.17 11.25 -8.77
CA VAL A 19 -12.19 10.77 -10.17
C VAL A 19 -12.10 9.24 -10.26
N TYR A 20 -11.42 8.59 -9.31
CA TYR A 20 -11.24 7.13 -9.28
C TYR A 20 -12.14 6.44 -8.26
N ALA A 21 -13.04 7.17 -7.60
CA ALA A 21 -13.85 6.63 -6.50
C ALA A 21 -14.81 5.52 -6.96
N ARG A 22 -15.23 5.52 -8.23
CA ARG A 22 -16.10 4.49 -8.82
C ARG A 22 -15.38 3.17 -9.12
N GLU A 23 -14.05 3.17 -9.09
CA GLU A 23 -13.22 1.96 -9.28
C GLU A 23 -12.30 1.75 -8.06
N PRO A 24 -12.85 1.55 -6.85
CA PRO A 24 -12.09 1.55 -5.60
C PRO A 24 -11.07 0.40 -5.49
N LEU A 25 -11.22 -0.66 -6.28
CA LEU A 25 -10.28 -1.79 -6.34
C LEU A 25 -9.28 -1.68 -7.50
N SER A 26 -9.29 -0.57 -8.25
CA SER A 26 -8.35 -0.32 -9.33
C SER A 26 -6.96 0.05 -8.79
N GLY A 27 -5.95 -0.62 -9.32
CA GLY A 27 -4.53 -0.32 -9.11
C GLY A 27 -3.95 0.62 -10.18
N ARG A 28 -4.79 1.14 -11.08
CA ARG A 28 -4.35 1.84 -12.31
C ARG A 28 -3.53 3.09 -12.05
N GLY A 29 -3.83 3.84 -10.99
CA GLY A 29 -3.04 5.01 -10.61
C GLY A 29 -1.59 4.66 -10.29
N ALA A 30 -1.39 3.63 -9.45
CA ALA A 30 -0.06 3.14 -9.12
C ALA A 30 0.64 2.52 -10.34
N GLU A 31 -0.11 1.87 -11.23
CA GLU A 31 0.42 1.33 -12.48
C GLU A 31 0.96 2.43 -13.41
N ILE A 32 0.21 3.52 -13.61
CA ILE A 32 0.60 4.60 -14.52
C ILE A 32 1.79 5.39 -13.95
N TYR A 33 1.70 5.78 -12.68
CA TYR A 33 2.66 6.72 -12.10
C TYR A 33 3.83 6.02 -11.40
N GLY A 34 3.70 4.74 -11.06
CA GLY A 34 4.61 4.05 -10.16
C GLY A 34 4.42 4.51 -8.71
N GLY A 35 5.11 3.85 -7.81
CA GLY A 35 5.13 4.16 -6.39
C GLY A 35 6.40 3.69 -5.72
N ARG A 36 6.50 3.91 -4.41
CA ARG A 36 7.67 3.49 -3.62
C ARG A 36 7.90 1.98 -3.74
N PHE A 37 6.85 1.19 -3.81
CA PHE A 37 6.89 -0.27 -3.80
C PHE A 37 6.32 -0.91 -5.07
N ASN A 38 6.21 -0.17 -6.18
CA ASN A 38 5.84 -0.72 -7.47
C ASN A 38 6.43 0.14 -8.61
N PRO A 39 7.08 -0.44 -9.62
CA PRO A 39 7.49 0.31 -10.81
C PRO A 39 6.27 0.69 -11.65
N LYS A 40 6.46 1.63 -12.59
CA LYS A 40 5.46 1.90 -13.63
C LYS A 40 5.15 0.62 -14.42
N GLY A 41 3.90 0.44 -14.81
CA GLY A 41 3.38 -0.77 -15.45
C GLY A 41 3.02 -1.89 -14.48
N THR A 42 3.25 -1.74 -13.17
CA THR A 42 2.83 -2.71 -12.15
C THR A 42 1.70 -2.12 -11.29
N PRO A 43 0.49 -2.68 -11.33
CA PRO A 43 -0.61 -2.19 -10.50
C PRO A 43 -0.38 -2.52 -9.03
N ALA A 44 -0.81 -1.61 -8.15
CA ALA A 44 -0.72 -1.80 -6.70
C ALA A 44 -1.81 -1.00 -5.97
N LEU A 45 -2.21 -1.47 -4.78
CA LEU A 45 -3.06 -0.71 -3.85
C LEU A 45 -2.25 -0.30 -2.63
N TYR A 46 -2.23 0.98 -2.33
CA TYR A 46 -1.70 1.53 -1.08
C TYR A 46 -2.86 1.75 -0.13
N CYS A 47 -2.88 0.97 0.95
CA CYS A 47 -3.89 1.04 2.00
C CYS A 47 -3.24 1.38 3.35
N SER A 48 -4.03 1.88 4.28
CA SER A 48 -3.65 2.05 5.69
C SER A 48 -4.54 1.20 6.59
N LEU A 49 -4.02 0.78 7.74
CA LEU A 49 -4.77 0.05 8.76
C LEU A 49 -5.66 0.99 9.61
N ASP A 50 -5.49 2.30 9.47
CA ASP A 50 -6.20 3.33 10.22
C ASP A 50 -6.69 4.46 9.28
N PRO A 51 -7.94 4.95 9.41
CA PRO A 51 -8.50 6.03 8.59
C PRO A 51 -7.68 7.32 8.59
N ALA A 52 -7.20 7.74 9.77
CA ALA A 52 -6.46 8.98 9.90
C ALA A 52 -5.11 8.89 9.20
N THR A 53 -4.48 7.70 9.23
CA THR A 53 -3.25 7.41 8.50
C THR A 53 -3.45 7.50 6.98
N ALA A 54 -4.55 6.95 6.44
CA ALA A 54 -4.86 7.05 5.01
C ALA A 54 -5.01 8.52 4.55
N LEU A 55 -5.67 9.36 5.36
CA LEU A 55 -5.82 10.79 5.08
C LEU A 55 -4.49 11.55 5.20
N ARG A 56 -3.63 11.19 6.17
CA ARG A 56 -2.29 11.79 6.30
C ARG A 56 -1.40 11.47 5.09
N GLU A 57 -1.46 10.24 4.59
CA GLU A 57 -0.74 9.82 3.37
C GLU A 57 -1.20 10.62 2.15
N ALA A 58 -2.51 10.86 2.00
CA ALA A 58 -3.04 11.70 0.91
C ALA A 58 -2.62 13.18 1.02
N ASN A 59 -2.29 13.66 2.22
CA ASN A 59 -1.93 15.06 2.50
C ASN A 59 -0.42 15.37 2.41
N GLN A 60 0.39 14.51 1.81
CA GLN A 60 1.86 14.70 1.80
C GLN A 60 2.36 15.88 0.95
N ALA A 61 1.52 16.47 0.09
CA ALA A 61 1.92 17.52 -0.85
C ALA A 61 1.04 18.78 -0.76
N GLY A 62 1.09 19.47 0.38
CA GLY A 62 0.43 20.76 0.58
C GLY A 62 -0.90 20.66 1.34
N SER A 63 -1.96 21.22 0.77
CA SER A 63 -3.32 21.15 1.35
C SER A 63 -4.03 19.89 0.87
N LEU A 64 -4.82 19.28 1.77
CA LEU A 64 -5.62 18.11 1.46
C LEU A 64 -6.59 18.45 0.33
N GLN A 65 -6.43 17.80 -0.81
CA GLN A 65 -7.33 17.91 -1.95
C GLN A 65 -8.64 17.15 -1.66
N PRO A 66 -9.74 17.44 -2.39
CA PRO A 66 -10.96 16.63 -2.31
C PRO A 66 -10.62 15.15 -2.39
N THR A 67 -11.07 14.39 -1.39
CA THR A 67 -10.64 13.00 -1.16
C THR A 67 -11.86 12.19 -0.74
N VAL A 68 -12.01 11.00 -1.33
CA VAL A 68 -12.98 9.99 -0.90
C VAL A 68 -12.24 8.95 -0.07
N LEU A 69 -12.59 8.84 1.21
CA LEU A 69 -12.07 7.76 2.06
C LEU A 69 -12.94 6.52 1.89
N VAL A 70 -12.32 5.42 1.45
CA VAL A 70 -13.00 4.14 1.24
C VAL A 70 -12.50 3.11 2.25
N SER A 71 -13.45 2.37 2.83
CA SER A 71 -13.19 1.25 3.74
C SER A 71 -13.27 -0.08 3.00
N TYR A 72 -12.44 -1.02 3.38
CA TYR A 72 -12.39 -2.37 2.81
C TYR A 72 -12.36 -3.40 3.93
N ARG A 73 -12.98 -4.55 3.68
CA ARG A 73 -12.79 -5.78 4.46
C ARG A 73 -11.77 -6.64 3.76
N ALA A 74 -10.71 -7.02 4.48
CA ALA A 74 -9.59 -7.77 3.95
C ALA A 74 -9.45 -9.14 4.63
N ASP A 75 -9.17 -10.16 3.81
CA ASP A 75 -8.62 -11.45 4.22
C ASP A 75 -7.52 -11.81 3.21
N LEU A 76 -6.27 -11.46 3.52
CA LEU A 76 -5.16 -11.39 2.56
C LEU A 76 -3.95 -12.16 3.07
N GLY A 77 -3.35 -13.02 2.27
CA GLY A 77 -2.06 -13.62 2.61
C GLY A 77 -1.52 -14.58 1.54
N PRO A 78 -0.19 -14.73 1.46
CA PRO A 78 0.80 -14.23 2.43
C PRO A 78 1.19 -12.74 2.24
N ILE A 79 1.41 -12.05 3.37
CA ILE A 79 1.85 -10.66 3.50
C ILE A 79 3.20 -10.63 4.22
N PHE A 80 4.17 -9.92 3.66
CA PHE A 80 5.47 -9.72 4.28
C PHE A 80 5.41 -8.63 5.36
N ASP A 81 6.01 -8.87 6.53
CA ASP A 81 6.05 -7.91 7.65
C ASP A 81 7.43 -7.26 7.77
N THR A 82 7.56 -5.98 7.41
CA THR A 82 8.88 -5.29 7.53
C THR A 82 9.31 -5.05 8.97
N ARG A 83 8.49 -5.39 9.96
CA ARG A 83 8.82 -5.27 11.39
C ARG A 83 9.46 -6.53 11.93
N ASP A 84 9.38 -7.64 11.18
CA ASP A 84 10.13 -8.84 11.50
C ASP A 84 11.57 -8.66 11.02
N GLN A 85 12.46 -8.34 11.96
CA GLN A 85 13.87 -8.10 11.66
C GLN A 85 14.59 -9.37 11.20
N SER A 86 14.10 -10.55 11.58
CA SER A 86 14.69 -11.82 11.13
C SER A 86 14.41 -12.04 9.64
N GLU A 87 13.17 -11.80 9.21
CA GLU A 87 12.78 -11.89 7.81
C GLU A 87 13.40 -10.77 6.97
N MET A 88 13.45 -9.53 7.50
CA MET A 88 14.11 -8.41 6.82
C MET A 88 15.59 -8.67 6.53
N SER A 89 16.30 -9.40 7.40
CA SER A 89 17.74 -9.70 7.23
C SER A 89 18.06 -10.57 6.02
N ARG A 90 17.05 -11.21 5.42
CA ARG A 90 17.18 -12.02 4.20
C ARG A 90 17.31 -11.18 2.93
N TYR A 91 17.01 -9.88 3.02
CA TYR A 91 17.02 -8.96 1.89
C TYR A 91 18.07 -7.86 2.08
N PRO A 92 18.63 -7.32 0.98
CA PRO A 92 19.49 -6.15 1.02
C PRO A 92 18.66 -4.87 1.23
N MET A 93 17.86 -4.83 2.30
CA MET A 93 16.93 -3.75 2.61
C MET A 93 17.00 -3.40 4.10
N SER A 94 17.00 -2.11 4.42
CA SER A 94 16.99 -1.60 5.80
C SER A 94 15.78 -0.70 6.06
N GLY A 95 15.49 -0.43 7.34
CA GLY A 95 14.43 0.52 7.71
C GLY A 95 14.66 1.92 7.14
N GLU A 96 15.92 2.36 7.09
CA GLU A 96 16.33 3.64 6.50
C GLU A 96 16.05 3.65 4.99
N ALA A 97 16.44 2.59 4.28
CA ALA A 97 16.21 2.46 2.85
C ALA A 97 14.70 2.42 2.49
N LEU A 98 13.89 1.73 3.31
CA LEU A 98 12.43 1.76 3.16
C LEU A 98 11.85 3.17 3.28
N SER A 99 12.46 4.02 4.12
CA SER A 99 12.01 5.38 4.41
C SER A 99 12.55 6.47 3.47
N ASP A 100 13.48 6.15 2.57
CA ASP A 100 14.18 7.14 1.74
C ASP A 100 13.21 8.04 0.94
N PRO A 101 13.15 9.36 1.17
CA PRO A 101 12.27 10.25 0.41
C PRO A 101 12.69 10.40 -1.07
N GLY A 102 13.92 10.02 -1.43
CA GLY A 102 14.51 10.16 -2.75
C GLY A 102 13.95 9.21 -3.82
N TRP A 103 13.18 8.18 -3.44
CA TRP A 103 12.63 7.17 -4.37
C TRP A 103 11.91 7.79 -5.57
N ARG A 104 11.16 8.88 -5.34
CA ARG A 104 10.34 9.52 -6.38
C ARG A 104 11.22 10.21 -7.42
N SER A 105 12.26 10.92 -6.97
CA SER A 105 13.24 11.53 -7.88
C SER A 105 14.02 10.46 -8.64
N ALA A 106 14.52 9.43 -7.95
CA ALA A 106 15.20 8.31 -8.60
C ALA A 106 14.35 7.67 -9.71
N MET A 107 13.06 7.43 -9.45
CA MET A 107 12.13 6.88 -10.43
C MET A 107 11.91 7.81 -11.63
N LEU A 108 11.81 9.13 -11.42
CA LEU A 108 11.65 10.10 -12.49
C LEU A 108 12.91 10.22 -13.37
N ASP A 109 14.09 10.06 -12.76
CA ASP A 109 15.39 10.07 -13.45
C ASP A 109 15.70 8.72 -14.13
N GLY A 110 14.83 7.72 -14.03
CA GLY A 110 15.08 6.36 -14.54
C GLY A 110 16.17 5.59 -13.78
N ARG A 111 16.54 6.05 -12.57
CA ARG A 111 17.50 5.39 -11.69
C ARG A 111 16.84 4.24 -10.92
N PRO A 112 17.62 3.23 -10.47
CA PRO A 112 17.10 2.16 -9.63
C PRO A 112 16.44 2.68 -8.36
N VAL A 113 15.33 2.04 -7.97
CA VAL A 113 14.61 2.32 -6.73
C VAL A 113 14.65 1.04 -5.88
N PRO A 114 15.51 0.96 -4.85
CA PRO A 114 15.73 -0.29 -4.10
C PRO A 114 14.45 -0.92 -3.54
N THR A 115 13.49 -0.10 -3.11
CA THR A 115 12.19 -0.57 -2.59
C THR A 115 11.31 -1.23 -3.66
N GLN A 116 11.47 -0.89 -4.94
CA GLN A 116 10.79 -1.56 -6.05
C GLN A 116 11.45 -2.90 -6.38
N ASP A 117 12.77 -3.01 -6.28
CA ASP A 117 13.46 -4.29 -6.49
C ASP A 117 13.18 -5.26 -5.34
N PHE A 118 13.10 -4.75 -4.11
CA PHE A 118 12.60 -5.51 -2.96
C PHE A 118 11.16 -5.99 -3.16
N ALA A 119 10.25 -5.12 -3.62
CA ALA A 119 8.88 -5.51 -3.95
C ALA A 119 8.82 -6.63 -5.00
N LYS A 120 9.63 -6.56 -6.07
CA LYS A 120 9.72 -7.63 -7.08
C LYS A 120 10.19 -8.96 -6.47
N ALA A 121 11.20 -8.93 -5.60
CA ALA A 121 11.70 -10.13 -4.93
C ALA A 121 10.60 -10.79 -4.07
N LEU A 122 9.86 -10.00 -3.30
CA LEU A 122 8.74 -10.49 -2.50
C LEU A 122 7.63 -11.12 -3.35
N VAL A 123 7.28 -10.49 -4.47
CA VAL A 123 6.29 -11.05 -5.41
C VAL A 123 6.76 -12.38 -6.00
N LEU A 124 8.04 -12.51 -6.36
CA LEU A 124 8.62 -13.77 -6.85
C LEU A 124 8.62 -14.89 -5.80
N GLU A 125 8.67 -14.54 -4.51
CA GLU A 125 8.54 -15.48 -3.39
C GLU A 125 7.07 -15.78 -3.02
N GLY A 126 6.11 -15.19 -3.73
CA GLY A 126 4.68 -15.49 -3.58
C GLY A 126 3.92 -14.58 -2.58
N TYR A 127 4.57 -13.54 -2.04
CA TYR A 127 3.87 -12.54 -1.23
C TYR A 127 2.95 -11.68 -2.10
N GLY A 128 1.70 -11.52 -1.68
CA GLY A 128 0.74 -10.64 -2.36
C GLY A 128 0.76 -9.20 -1.83
N GLY A 129 1.52 -8.92 -0.77
CA GLY A 129 1.66 -7.58 -0.23
C GLY A 129 2.71 -7.43 0.86
N LEU A 130 2.85 -6.18 1.31
CA LEU A 130 3.85 -5.70 2.23
C LEU A 130 3.20 -4.86 3.33
N LEU A 131 3.35 -5.27 4.59
CA LEU A 131 3.02 -4.47 5.75
C LEU A 131 4.24 -3.63 6.13
N VAL A 132 4.09 -2.31 6.06
CA VAL A 132 5.18 -1.35 6.30
C VAL A 132 4.66 -0.17 7.12
N ARG A 133 5.54 0.50 7.87
CA ARG A 133 5.16 1.74 8.53
C ARG A 133 4.78 2.84 7.52
N SER A 134 3.90 3.74 7.93
CA SER A 134 3.67 4.99 7.24
C SER A 134 4.90 5.90 7.34
N PHE A 135 5.17 6.62 6.25
CA PHE A 135 6.25 7.61 6.17
C PHE A 135 5.69 9.05 6.09
N ALA A 136 4.37 9.23 6.23
CA ALA A 136 3.76 10.55 6.24
C ALA A 136 4.16 11.34 7.49
N THR A 137 4.24 12.67 7.36
CA THR A 137 4.55 13.57 8.47
C THR A 137 3.57 13.39 9.64
N GLY A 138 4.09 13.29 10.86
CA GLY A 138 3.29 13.13 12.08
C GLY A 138 2.81 11.70 12.36
N THR A 139 3.37 10.70 11.66
CA THR A 139 3.12 9.27 11.93
C THR A 139 4.21 8.65 12.80
N THR A 140 3.84 7.61 13.53
CA THR A 140 4.70 6.83 14.42
C THR A 140 4.91 5.41 13.87
N SER A 141 5.67 4.58 14.57
CA SER A 141 5.81 3.15 14.25
C SER A 141 4.49 2.37 14.35
N ALA A 142 3.48 2.90 15.04
CA ALA A 142 2.16 2.29 15.15
C ALA A 142 1.27 2.53 13.92
N ASN A 143 1.59 3.53 13.08
CA ASN A 143 0.84 3.83 11.87
C ASN A 143 1.35 2.93 10.73
N LEU A 144 0.51 2.00 10.30
CA LEU A 144 0.88 0.97 9.34
C LEU A 144 0.08 1.11 8.05
N ASN A 145 0.79 0.84 6.96
CA ASN A 145 0.26 0.71 5.62
C ASN A 145 0.39 -0.74 5.15
N LEU A 146 -0.55 -1.15 4.30
CA LEU A 146 -0.51 -2.40 3.57
C LEU A 146 -0.47 -2.07 2.08
N VAL A 147 0.67 -2.38 1.44
CA VAL A 147 0.83 -2.29 -0.01
C VAL A 147 0.48 -3.64 -0.61
N LEU A 148 -0.43 -3.67 -1.58
CA LEU A 148 -0.92 -4.90 -2.19
C LEU A 148 -0.57 -4.95 -3.67
N TRP A 149 0.05 -6.05 -4.10
CA TRP A 149 0.26 -6.41 -5.49
C TRP A 149 -0.74 -7.48 -5.95
N THR A 150 -1.34 -8.20 -4.99
CA THR A 150 -2.44 -9.14 -5.19
C THR A 150 -3.50 -8.91 -4.12
N TRP A 151 -4.75 -8.71 -4.53
CA TRP A 151 -5.87 -8.42 -3.62
C TRP A 151 -7.17 -9.15 -4.00
N GLN A 152 -7.12 -10.00 -5.02
CA GLN A 152 -8.18 -10.93 -5.40
C GLN A 152 -7.54 -12.26 -5.81
N GLY A 153 -8.28 -13.36 -5.65
CA GLY A 153 -7.86 -14.70 -6.03
C GLY A 153 -7.58 -15.59 -4.81
N ASP A 154 -6.90 -16.71 -5.04
CA ASP A 154 -6.65 -17.70 -4.00
C ASP A 154 -5.84 -17.11 -2.85
N GLY A 155 -6.42 -17.11 -1.65
CA GLY A 155 -5.80 -16.56 -0.46
C GLY A 155 -5.91 -15.04 -0.30
N PHE A 156 -6.42 -14.32 -1.30
CA PHE A 156 -6.55 -12.86 -1.29
C PHE A 156 -7.99 -12.41 -1.57
N SER A 157 -8.64 -11.84 -0.56
CA SER A 157 -9.96 -11.21 -0.72
C SER A 157 -9.95 -9.80 -0.14
N LEU A 158 -10.13 -8.81 -1.02
CA LEU A 158 -10.38 -7.43 -0.63
C LEU A 158 -11.76 -6.99 -1.15
N LYS A 159 -12.65 -6.62 -0.23
CA LYS A 159 -14.02 -6.21 -0.55
C LYS A 159 -14.26 -4.79 -0.07
N VAL A 160 -14.82 -3.97 -0.95
CA VAL A 160 -15.27 -2.61 -0.60
C VAL A 160 -16.41 -2.73 0.41
N VAL A 161 -16.41 -1.88 1.43
CA VAL A 161 -17.54 -1.72 2.35
C VAL A 161 -18.39 -0.55 1.83
N ASP A 162 -19.42 -0.87 1.04
CA ASP A 162 -20.36 0.09 0.45
C ASP A 162 -21.74 -0.57 0.26
N ASP A 163 -22.44 -0.78 1.38
CA ASP A 163 -23.70 -1.55 1.42
C ASP A 163 -24.85 -0.88 0.63
N GLU A 164 -24.72 0.41 0.34
CA GLU A 164 -25.74 1.21 -0.35
C GLU A 164 -25.35 1.58 -1.80
N ASP A 165 -24.23 1.07 -2.32
CA ASP A 165 -23.68 1.41 -3.65
C ASP A 165 -23.53 2.92 -3.85
N ARG A 166 -22.98 3.62 -2.84
CA ARG A 166 -22.78 5.06 -2.87
C ARG A 166 -21.71 5.45 -3.88
N LEU A 167 -20.67 4.63 -4.04
CA LEU A 167 -19.58 4.89 -4.99
C LEU A 167 -20.04 4.73 -6.44
N GLY A 168 -20.91 3.76 -6.74
CA GLY A 168 -21.45 3.56 -8.08
C GLY A 168 -22.35 4.70 -8.56
N ARG A 169 -22.94 5.46 -7.63
CA ARG A 169 -23.88 6.56 -7.88
C ARG A 169 -23.27 7.96 -7.89
N MET A 170 -21.95 8.06 -7.67
CA MET A 170 -21.23 9.34 -7.81
C MET A 170 -21.26 9.83 -9.26
#